data_AF-A0A1B7N3Q6-F1
#
_entry.id   AF-A0A1B7N3Q6-F1
#
_cell.length_a   1.000
_cell.length_b   1.000
_cell.length_c   1.000
_cell.angle_alpha   90.00
_cell.angle_beta   90.00
_cell.angle_gamma   90.00
#
_symmetry.space_group_name_H-M   'P 1'
#
loop_
_entity.id
_entity.type
_entity.pdbx_description
1 polymer ?
#
loop_
_entity_poly.entity_id
_entity_poly.type
_entity_poly.pdbx_seq_one_letter_code
_entity_poly.pdbx_strand_id
1 'polypeptide(L)'
;MFLGDPLAVLHLTHQKIANVLADRGLLTEIVLTLLRSGNIDRLELGPTMCEEDGLNLPPSNLLQVFSRPDYYVMLKELILNGAHLDRDFDLVHIQRLPNLEKLHLEATGIGNEAVFLLVNLKEKLYFLDLAHNPKINDDAIPAILFLANLTYLSIQATGINMPGLRRLATVACTEERAIDIEIPFKCEKYIDNLHKQYLVNPAAPLITDPSACSLLSNASLIRNLGAHAAVNVSIVPTGTRLEMIERLTKLLERRQMDLTVRSMICGETMEV
;
A
#
# COMPACT_ATOMS: atom_id res chain seq x y z
N MET A 1 -49.77 14.80 16.57
CA MET A 1 -49.74 13.41 17.09
C MET A 1 -49.20 12.54 15.98
N PHE A 2 -47.87 12.52 15.82
CA PHE A 2 -47.19 11.71 14.81
C PHE A 2 -47.08 10.29 15.35
N LEU A 3 -48.07 9.45 15.07
CA LEU A 3 -47.87 8.01 15.16
C LEU A 3 -47.11 7.62 13.89
N GLY A 4 -45.78 7.61 13.99
CA GLY A 4 -44.93 6.97 13.00
C GLY A 4 -45.34 5.52 12.86
N ASP A 5 -45.37 5.06 11.61
CA ASP A 5 -45.77 3.70 11.23
C ASP A 5 -45.06 2.64 12.09
N PRO A 6 -45.81 1.84 12.90
CA PRO A 6 -45.23 0.77 13.72
C PRO A 6 -44.52 -0.32 12.89
N LEU A 7 -44.75 -0.36 11.57
CA LEU A 7 -44.18 -1.34 10.64
C LEU A 7 -42.83 -0.93 10.06
N ALA A 8 -42.33 0.29 10.32
CA ALA A 8 -40.96 0.67 9.95
C ALA A 8 -39.88 -0.15 10.69
N VAL A 9 -40.26 -0.88 11.75
CA VAL A 9 -39.38 -1.71 12.57
C VAL A 9 -39.12 -3.11 11.95
N LEU A 10 -39.76 -3.46 10.83
CA LEU A 10 -39.85 -4.87 10.38
C LEU A 10 -38.75 -5.39 9.45
N HIS A 11 -37.68 -4.65 9.16
CA HIS A 11 -36.50 -5.19 8.46
C HIS A 11 -35.16 -4.64 8.98
N LEU A 12 -34.94 -4.70 10.30
CA LEU A 12 -33.61 -4.53 10.88
C LEU A 12 -32.80 -5.81 10.70
N THR A 13 -31.87 -5.78 9.74
CA THR A 13 -30.83 -6.81 9.58
C THR A 13 -29.69 -6.56 10.57
N HIS A 14 -28.92 -7.59 10.93
CA HIS A 14 -27.68 -7.45 11.71
C HIS A 14 -26.75 -6.37 11.14
N GLN A 15 -26.58 -6.31 9.82
CA GLN A 15 -25.76 -5.30 9.14
C GLN A 15 -26.24 -3.86 9.41
N LYS A 16 -27.52 -3.57 9.19
CA LYS A 16 -28.11 -2.25 9.52
C LYS A 16 -27.94 -1.87 10.99
N ILE A 17 -28.09 -2.82 11.91
CA ILE A 17 -27.86 -2.59 13.34
C ILE A 17 -26.39 -2.22 13.58
N ALA A 18 -25.46 -3.00 13.02
CA ALA A 18 -24.03 -2.74 13.12
C ALA A 18 -23.65 -1.35 12.58
N ASN A 19 -24.17 -0.95 11.41
CA ASN A 19 -23.91 0.36 10.81
C ASN A 19 -24.38 1.51 11.71
N VAL A 20 -25.62 1.46 12.20
CA VAL A 20 -26.16 2.52 13.06
C VAL A 20 -25.37 2.66 14.37
N LEU A 21 -24.84 1.54 14.89
CA LEU A 21 -23.99 1.55 16.08
C LEU A 21 -22.58 2.05 15.76
N ALA A 22 -22.01 1.68 14.60
CA ALA A 22 -20.72 2.14 14.11
C ALA A 22 -20.69 3.66 13.92
N ASP A 23 -21.68 4.22 13.21
CA ASP A 23 -21.81 5.66 12.92
C ASP A 23 -21.86 6.52 14.18
N ARG A 24 -22.26 5.92 15.31
CA ARG A 24 -22.38 6.59 16.61
C ARG A 24 -21.23 6.27 17.56
N GLY A 25 -20.23 5.49 17.14
CA GLY A 25 -19.12 5.06 18.00
C GLY A 25 -19.54 4.11 19.13
N LEU A 26 -20.62 3.34 18.97
CA LEU A 26 -21.23 2.53 20.04
C LEU A 26 -20.85 1.04 19.98
N LEU A 27 -19.89 0.65 19.14
CA LEU A 27 -19.46 -0.75 18.97
C LEU A 27 -18.47 -1.20 20.06
N THR A 28 -18.96 -1.23 21.31
CA THR A 28 -18.19 -1.77 22.46
C THR A 28 -17.96 -3.28 22.33
N GLU A 29 -17.04 -3.83 23.13
CA GLU A 29 -16.74 -5.28 23.16
C GLU A 29 -18.00 -6.13 23.39
N ILE A 30 -18.90 -5.68 24.27
CA ILE A 30 -20.16 -6.37 24.57
C ILE A 30 -21.05 -6.40 23.33
N VAL A 31 -21.20 -5.26 22.65
CA VAL A 31 -22.00 -5.15 21.42
C VAL A 31 -21.42 -6.03 20.32
N LEU A 32 -20.11 -5.98 20.12
CA LEU A 32 -19.43 -6.84 19.15
C LEU A 32 -19.59 -8.33 19.50
N THR A 33 -19.57 -8.67 20.78
CA THR A 33 -19.82 -10.05 21.21
C THR A 33 -21.26 -10.46 20.95
N LEU A 34 -22.25 -9.58 21.09
CA LEU A 34 -23.65 -9.87 20.75
C LEU A 34 -23.85 -10.04 19.24
N LEU A 35 -23.13 -9.28 18.42
CA LEU A 35 -23.19 -9.32 16.96
C LEU A 35 -22.34 -10.42 16.32
N ARG A 36 -21.55 -11.17 17.10
CA ARG A 36 -20.55 -12.17 16.66
C ARG A 36 -21.00 -13.16 15.57
N SER A 37 -22.27 -13.57 15.58
CA SER A 37 -22.83 -14.56 14.64
C SER A 37 -23.85 -13.93 13.69
N GLY A 38 -23.93 -12.60 13.68
CA GLY A 38 -24.78 -11.85 12.78
C GLY A 38 -24.28 -11.98 11.34
N ASN A 39 -25.21 -11.87 10.40
CA ASN A 39 -24.88 -11.72 8.98
C ASN A 39 -24.38 -10.28 8.76
N ILE A 40 -23.09 -10.06 9.03
CA ILE A 40 -22.38 -8.79 8.92
C ILE A 40 -21.20 -9.01 7.98
N ASP A 41 -21.23 -8.34 6.83
CA ASP A 41 -20.19 -8.42 5.80
C ASP A 41 -19.22 -7.22 5.86
N ARG A 42 -19.67 -6.09 6.41
CA ARG A 42 -18.87 -4.88 6.61
C ARG A 42 -18.97 -4.42 8.06
N LEU A 43 -17.86 -4.00 8.63
CA LEU A 43 -17.83 -3.43 9.98
C LEU A 43 -16.86 -2.25 10.06
N GLU A 44 -17.33 -1.14 10.61
CA GLU A 44 -16.56 0.08 10.80
C GLU A 44 -16.37 0.35 12.29
N LEU A 45 -15.11 0.38 12.72
CA LEU A 45 -14.74 0.58 14.12
C LEU A 45 -13.98 1.89 14.36
N GLY A 46 -13.54 2.58 13.29
CA GLY A 46 -12.84 3.87 13.35
C GLY A 46 -13.48 4.83 14.37
N PRO A 47 -14.74 5.25 14.20
CA PRO A 47 -15.41 6.17 15.13
C PRO A 47 -15.48 5.70 16.59
N THR A 48 -15.48 4.38 16.83
CA THR A 48 -15.49 3.82 18.19
C THR A 48 -14.10 3.84 18.83
N MET A 49 -13.05 3.85 18.01
CA MET A 49 -11.64 3.73 18.42
C MET A 49 -10.86 5.04 18.24
N CYS A 50 -11.50 6.13 17.80
CA CYS A 50 -10.94 7.48 17.74
C CYS A 50 -10.91 8.12 19.15
N GLU A 51 -9.89 8.94 19.43
CA GLU A 51 -9.64 9.52 20.77
C GLU A 51 -10.57 10.69 21.15
N GLU A 52 -11.54 11.10 20.33
CA GLU A 52 -12.19 12.43 20.45
C GLU A 52 -12.97 12.69 21.76
N ASP A 53 -13.38 11.68 22.54
CA ASP A 53 -14.25 11.90 23.72
C ASP A 53 -13.91 11.12 25.01
N GLY A 54 -12.68 10.64 25.18
CA GLY A 54 -12.20 10.20 26.52
C GLY A 54 -12.93 9.01 27.17
N LEU A 55 -13.74 8.24 26.42
CA LEU A 55 -14.02 6.86 26.76
C LEU A 55 -12.76 6.05 26.42
N ASN A 56 -11.78 6.08 27.33
CA ASN A 56 -10.53 5.32 27.28
C ASN A 56 -10.79 3.80 27.27
N LEU A 57 -11.45 3.27 26.25
CA LEU A 57 -11.46 1.85 25.97
C LEU A 57 -10.19 1.59 25.17
N PRO A 58 -9.19 0.90 25.76
CA PRO A 58 -7.96 0.64 25.04
C PRO A 58 -8.30 -0.15 23.76
N PRO A 59 -7.84 0.33 22.58
CA PRO A 59 -8.07 -0.28 21.27
C PRO A 59 -7.83 -1.79 21.26
N SER A 60 -6.81 -2.21 22.03
CA SER A 60 -6.36 -3.59 22.18
C SER A 60 -7.44 -4.58 22.64
N ASN A 61 -8.48 -4.15 23.39
CA ASN A 61 -9.53 -5.07 23.84
C ASN A 61 -10.61 -5.30 22.78
N LEU A 62 -10.91 -4.32 21.93
CA LEU A 62 -12.02 -4.44 20.96
C LEU A 62 -11.70 -5.44 19.86
N LEU A 63 -10.48 -5.42 19.33
CA LEU A 63 -10.09 -6.33 18.25
C LEU A 63 -10.02 -7.79 18.71
N GLN A 64 -9.83 -8.06 20.00
CA GLN A 64 -9.72 -9.41 20.55
C GLN A 64 -10.94 -10.28 20.23
N VAL A 65 -12.12 -9.67 20.04
CA VAL A 65 -13.35 -10.38 19.63
C VAL A 65 -13.17 -11.17 18.33
N PHE A 66 -12.32 -10.69 17.41
CA PHE A 66 -12.02 -11.32 16.12
C PHE A 66 -11.08 -12.52 16.23
N SER A 67 -10.40 -12.70 17.37
CA SER A 67 -9.52 -13.87 17.59
C SER A 67 -10.28 -15.15 17.93
N ARG A 68 -11.57 -15.03 18.27
CA ARG A 68 -12.42 -16.15 18.67
C ARG A 68 -12.83 -16.94 17.42
N PRO A 69 -12.68 -18.28 17.43
CA PRO A 69 -13.18 -19.11 16.35
C PRO A 69 -14.67 -18.87 16.09
N ASP A 70 -15.07 -18.96 14.83
CA ASP A 70 -16.46 -18.85 14.35
C ASP A 70 -17.14 -17.48 14.57
N TYR A 71 -16.41 -16.48 15.07
CA TYR A 71 -16.91 -15.11 15.18
C TYR A 71 -16.67 -14.40 13.85
N TYR A 72 -17.66 -13.62 13.40
CA TYR A 72 -17.56 -12.78 12.20
C TYR A 72 -17.16 -13.54 10.92
N VAL A 73 -17.61 -14.80 10.77
CA VAL A 73 -17.30 -15.64 9.60
C VAL A 73 -17.76 -15.05 8.27
N MET A 74 -18.76 -14.16 8.27
CA MET A 74 -19.25 -13.47 7.07
C MET A 74 -18.54 -12.15 6.78
N LEU A 75 -17.66 -11.68 7.67
CA LEU A 75 -17.02 -10.37 7.57
C LEU A 75 -16.00 -10.37 6.43
N LYS A 76 -16.18 -9.42 5.51
CA LYS A 76 -15.38 -9.21 4.32
C LYS A 76 -14.66 -7.88 4.30
N GLU A 77 -15.24 -6.85 4.92
CA GLU A 77 -14.71 -5.50 4.93
C GLU A 77 -14.60 -5.00 6.38
N LEU A 78 -13.39 -4.68 6.80
CA LEU A 78 -13.11 -4.10 8.11
C LEU A 78 -12.49 -2.71 7.94
N ILE A 79 -13.14 -1.70 8.51
CA ILE A 79 -12.74 -0.30 8.44
C ILE A 79 -12.27 0.15 9.82
N LEU A 80 -10.99 0.47 9.91
CA LEU A 80 -10.32 0.96 11.11
C LEU A 80 -9.75 2.37 10.91
N ASN A 81 -10.21 3.11 9.90
CA ASN A 81 -9.68 4.43 9.60
C ASN A 81 -9.78 5.36 10.81
N GLY A 82 -8.67 6.04 11.14
CA GLY A 82 -8.56 6.92 12.30
C GLY A 82 -8.55 6.21 13.66
N ALA A 83 -8.73 4.88 13.71
CA ALA A 83 -8.63 4.13 14.96
C ALA A 83 -7.21 4.26 15.51
N HIS A 84 -7.06 4.77 16.73
CA HIS A 84 -5.73 4.84 17.34
C HIS A 84 -5.32 3.41 17.71
N LEU A 85 -4.25 2.87 17.12
CA LEU A 85 -3.70 1.58 17.51
C LEU A 85 -2.41 1.82 18.30
N ASP A 86 -2.46 1.61 19.62
CA ASP A 86 -1.33 1.85 20.53
C ASP A 86 -0.09 1.02 20.16
N ARG A 87 -0.31 -0.20 19.62
CA ARG A 87 0.74 -1.13 19.24
C ARG A 87 0.38 -1.86 17.95
N ASP A 88 1.38 -2.01 17.09
CA ASP A 88 1.30 -2.84 15.88
C ASP A 88 0.77 -4.26 16.13
N PHE A 89 1.12 -4.83 17.29
CA PHE A 89 0.70 -6.18 17.67
C PHE A 89 -0.82 -6.33 17.84
N ASP A 90 -1.58 -5.25 18.05
CA ASP A 90 -3.02 -5.34 18.23
C ASP A 90 -3.73 -5.86 16.95
N LEU A 91 -3.11 -5.74 15.78
CA LEU A 91 -3.61 -6.35 14.53
C LEU A 91 -3.46 -7.88 14.46
N VAL A 92 -2.78 -8.53 15.41
CA VAL A 92 -2.74 -10.00 15.49
C VAL A 92 -4.17 -10.58 15.58
N HIS A 93 -5.10 -9.81 16.16
CA HIS A 93 -6.44 -10.28 16.43
C HIS A 93 -7.33 -10.41 15.20
N ILE A 94 -7.02 -9.69 14.11
CA ILE A 94 -7.80 -9.74 12.86
C ILE A 94 -7.29 -10.80 11.87
N GLN A 95 -6.13 -11.40 12.13
CA GLN A 95 -5.51 -12.41 11.25
C GLN A 95 -6.34 -13.68 11.05
N ARG A 96 -7.33 -13.92 11.93
CA ARG A 96 -8.19 -15.11 11.90
C ARG A 96 -9.51 -14.89 11.19
N LEU A 97 -9.76 -13.71 10.64
CA LEU A 97 -10.98 -13.43 9.86
C LEU A 97 -10.88 -14.14 8.50
N PRO A 98 -11.59 -15.27 8.30
CA PRO A 98 -11.28 -16.21 7.22
C PRO A 98 -11.69 -15.71 5.83
N ASN A 99 -12.54 -14.69 5.78
CA ASN A 99 -13.12 -14.13 4.56
C ASN A 99 -12.82 -12.64 4.40
N LEU A 100 -11.86 -12.10 5.15
CA LEU A 100 -11.53 -10.68 5.05
C LEU A 100 -10.89 -10.38 3.69
N GLU A 101 -11.60 -9.58 2.92
CA GLU A 101 -11.34 -9.23 1.52
C GLU A 101 -10.78 -7.81 1.41
N LYS A 102 -11.27 -6.89 2.26
CA LYS A 102 -10.88 -5.47 2.29
C LYS A 102 -10.55 -5.01 3.71
N LEU A 103 -9.45 -4.29 3.83
CA LEU A 103 -8.97 -3.76 5.09
C LEU A 103 -8.56 -2.29 4.91
N HIS A 104 -9.17 -1.42 5.71
CA HIS A 104 -8.84 0.00 5.74
C HIS A 104 -8.18 0.34 7.07
N LEU A 105 -6.94 0.82 7.02
CA LEU A 105 -6.09 1.15 8.17
C LEU A 105 -5.55 2.59 8.05
N GLU A 106 -6.27 3.46 7.36
CA GLU A 106 -5.85 4.85 7.17
C GLU A 106 -5.65 5.56 8.52
N ALA A 107 -4.53 6.27 8.68
CA ALA A 107 -4.26 7.11 9.86
C ALA A 107 -4.40 6.38 11.21
N THR A 108 -3.97 5.12 11.30
CA THR A 108 -4.08 4.30 12.51
C THR A 108 -2.85 4.37 13.43
N GLY A 109 -1.75 4.96 12.95
CA GLY A 109 -0.51 5.14 13.70
C GLY A 109 0.43 3.93 13.70
N ILE A 110 0.09 2.89 12.93
CA ILE A 110 0.82 1.62 12.83
C ILE A 110 2.15 1.74 12.08
N GLY A 111 3.06 0.81 12.35
CA GLY A 111 4.37 0.65 11.71
C GLY A 111 4.49 -0.57 10.79
N ASN A 112 5.73 -0.93 10.46
CA ASN A 112 6.04 -2.03 9.55
C ASN A 112 5.60 -3.38 10.12
N GLU A 113 5.78 -3.59 11.42
CA GLU A 113 5.46 -4.82 12.13
C GLU A 113 3.97 -5.18 11.98
N ALA A 114 3.10 -4.17 12.01
CA ALA A 114 1.67 -4.34 11.74
C ALA A 114 1.42 -4.91 10.34
N VAL A 115 2.12 -4.40 9.31
CA VAL A 115 1.98 -4.88 7.93
C VAL A 115 2.43 -6.33 7.79
N PHE A 116 3.49 -6.75 8.50
CA PHE A 116 3.91 -8.15 8.56
C PHE A 116 2.84 -9.08 9.16
N LEU A 117 2.08 -8.60 10.14
CA LEU A 117 0.96 -9.36 10.70
C LEU A 117 -0.16 -9.58 9.68
N LEU A 118 -0.34 -8.68 8.70
CA LEU A 118 -1.38 -8.81 7.68
C LEU A 118 -1.11 -9.94 6.68
N VAL A 119 0.12 -10.46 6.59
CA VAL A 119 0.49 -11.55 5.64
C VAL A 119 -0.38 -12.80 5.81
N ASN A 120 -0.91 -13.04 7.01
CA ASN A 120 -1.83 -14.15 7.26
C ASN A 120 -3.17 -14.04 6.49
N LEU A 121 -3.50 -12.85 5.98
CA LEU A 121 -4.72 -12.57 5.20
C LEU A 121 -4.52 -12.74 3.68
N LYS A 122 -3.32 -13.12 3.22
CA LYS A 122 -2.93 -13.20 1.80
C LYS A 122 -3.87 -14.00 0.90
N GLU A 123 -4.59 -14.97 1.45
CA GLU A 123 -5.48 -15.87 0.68
C GLU A 123 -6.74 -15.15 0.17
N LYS A 124 -7.17 -14.07 0.82
CA LYS A 124 -8.44 -13.38 0.55
C LYS A 124 -8.31 -11.87 0.36
N LEU A 125 -7.33 -11.24 1.00
CA LEU A 125 -7.18 -9.80 0.99
C LEU A 125 -6.78 -9.31 -0.41
N TYR A 126 -7.66 -8.53 -1.04
CA TYR A 126 -7.41 -7.91 -2.34
C TYR A 126 -7.42 -6.38 -2.30
N PHE A 127 -7.92 -5.78 -1.22
CA PHE A 127 -7.94 -4.34 -1.02
C PHE A 127 -7.28 -4.01 0.31
N LEU A 128 -6.23 -3.17 0.27
CA LEU A 128 -5.53 -2.73 1.45
C LEU A 128 -5.24 -1.22 1.38
N ASP A 129 -5.73 -0.50 2.37
CA ASP A 129 -5.46 0.93 2.54
C ASP A 129 -4.60 1.15 3.79
N LEU A 130 -3.35 1.59 3.58
CA LEU A 130 -2.35 1.90 4.61
C LEU A 130 -2.05 3.40 4.67
N ALA A 131 -2.86 4.24 4.02
CA ALA A 131 -2.56 5.65 3.88
C ALA A 131 -2.41 6.35 5.23
N HIS A 132 -1.64 7.45 5.26
CA HIS A 132 -1.45 8.27 6.45
C HIS A 132 -0.80 7.56 7.65
N ASN A 133 -0.03 6.49 7.42
CA ASN A 133 0.79 5.83 8.44
C ASN A 133 2.30 6.09 8.19
N PRO A 134 2.88 7.18 8.73
CA PRO A 134 4.26 7.59 8.39
C PRO A 134 5.35 6.65 8.91
N LYS A 135 5.04 5.76 9.86
CA LYS A 135 5.98 4.75 10.37
C LYS A 135 6.16 3.56 9.42
N ILE A 136 5.24 3.35 8.48
CA ILE A 136 5.38 2.35 7.42
C ILE A 136 6.40 2.85 6.40
N ASN A 137 7.48 2.12 6.17
CA ASN A 137 8.56 2.49 5.26
C ASN A 137 8.97 1.33 4.33
N ASP A 138 10.09 1.47 3.61
CA ASP A 138 10.57 0.48 2.64
C ASP A 138 10.74 -0.95 3.22
N ASP A 139 10.87 -1.09 4.55
CA ASP A 139 10.98 -2.39 5.22
C ASP A 139 9.65 -3.17 5.25
N ALA A 140 8.50 -2.52 5.00
CA ALA A 140 7.20 -3.19 4.86
C ALA A 140 7.00 -3.84 3.48
N ILE A 141 7.78 -3.48 2.46
CA ILE A 141 7.61 -3.97 1.09
C ILE A 141 7.62 -5.50 0.97
N PRO A 142 8.52 -6.26 1.64
CA PRO A 142 8.44 -7.73 1.66
C PRO A 142 7.07 -8.25 2.10
N ALA A 143 6.49 -7.68 3.15
CA ALA A 143 5.19 -8.11 3.67
C ALA A 143 4.07 -7.83 2.66
N ILE A 144 4.07 -6.65 2.05
CA ILE A 144 3.10 -6.27 1.00
C ILE A 144 3.20 -7.22 -0.20
N LEU A 145 4.42 -7.62 -0.60
CA LEU A 145 4.63 -8.56 -1.70
C LEU A 145 4.06 -9.95 -1.43
N PHE A 146 4.02 -10.41 -0.17
CA PHE A 146 3.38 -11.69 0.18
C PHE A 146 1.85 -11.66 0.06
N LEU A 147 1.23 -10.49 0.01
CA LEU A 147 -0.22 -10.33 -0.24
C LEU A 147 -0.49 -10.41 -1.75
N ALA A 148 -0.28 -11.59 -2.32
CA ALA A 148 -0.26 -11.82 -3.77
C ALA A 148 -1.58 -11.47 -4.49
N ASN A 149 -2.71 -11.52 -3.78
CA ASN A 149 -4.04 -11.22 -4.31
C ASN A 149 -4.42 -9.74 -4.27
N LEU A 150 -3.54 -8.84 -3.80
CA LEU A 150 -3.82 -7.41 -3.83
C LEU A 150 -4.05 -6.91 -5.24
N THR A 151 -5.18 -6.23 -5.40
CA THR A 151 -5.59 -5.50 -6.62
C THR A 151 -5.68 -4.00 -6.38
N TYR A 152 -5.80 -3.58 -5.11
CA TYR A 152 -5.74 -2.20 -4.69
C TYR A 152 -4.81 -2.04 -3.48
N LEU A 153 -3.93 -1.04 -3.54
CA LEU A 153 -3.03 -0.67 -2.45
C LEU A 153 -2.91 0.85 -2.34
N SER A 154 -3.37 1.44 -1.23
CA SER A 154 -3.00 2.82 -0.91
C SER A 154 -1.87 2.85 0.11
N ILE A 155 -0.78 3.53 -0.23
CA ILE A 155 0.37 3.81 0.63
C ILE A 155 0.67 5.31 0.66
N GLN A 156 -0.34 6.15 0.38
CA GLN A 156 -0.20 7.60 0.48
C GLN A 156 0.25 8.03 1.87
N ALA A 157 1.03 9.10 1.94
CA ALA A 157 1.53 9.66 3.21
C ALA A 157 2.23 8.65 4.15
N THR A 158 2.74 7.53 3.63
CA THR A 158 3.66 6.63 4.34
C THR A 158 5.11 7.11 4.19
N GLY A 159 6.03 6.46 4.91
CA GLY A 159 7.47 6.61 4.79
C GLY A 159 8.11 5.78 3.67
N ILE A 160 7.32 5.11 2.81
CA ILE A 160 7.83 4.38 1.63
C ILE A 160 8.41 5.39 0.62
N ASN A 161 9.56 5.08 0.05
CA ASN A 161 10.26 5.93 -0.92
C ASN A 161 10.45 5.20 -2.26
N MET A 162 11.08 5.90 -3.22
CA MET A 162 11.38 5.34 -4.53
C MET A 162 12.13 3.99 -4.51
N PRO A 163 13.11 3.72 -3.62
CA PRO A 163 13.73 2.39 -3.54
C PRO A 163 12.72 1.27 -3.23
N GLY A 164 11.86 1.46 -2.22
CA GLY A 164 10.78 0.53 -1.89
C GLY A 164 9.78 0.34 -3.03
N LEU A 165 9.33 1.45 -3.65
CA LEU A 165 8.41 1.40 -4.80
C LEU A 165 9.01 0.66 -6.01
N ARG A 166 10.29 0.91 -6.34
CA ARG A 166 10.98 0.20 -7.43
C ARG A 166 10.99 -1.30 -7.19
N ARG A 167 11.25 -1.72 -5.94
CA ARG A 167 11.24 -3.14 -5.55
C ARG A 167 9.84 -3.73 -5.70
N LEU A 168 8.82 -3.04 -5.18
CA LEU A 168 7.41 -3.44 -5.32
C LEU A 168 7.02 -3.62 -6.79
N ALA A 169 7.27 -2.59 -7.61
CA ALA A 169 6.92 -2.58 -9.02
C ALA A 169 7.65 -3.66 -9.83
N THR A 170 8.95 -3.87 -9.56
CA THR A 170 9.75 -4.89 -10.26
C THR A 170 9.20 -6.29 -10.00
N VAL A 171 8.89 -6.61 -8.75
CA VAL A 171 8.34 -7.93 -8.39
C VAL A 171 6.90 -8.07 -8.91
N ALA A 172 6.05 -7.07 -8.70
CA ALA A 172 4.67 -7.09 -9.21
C ALA A 172 4.63 -7.27 -10.73
N CYS A 173 5.49 -6.57 -11.48
CA CYS A 173 5.61 -6.72 -12.93
C CYS A 173 6.11 -8.12 -13.34
N THR A 174 7.08 -8.69 -12.60
CA THR A 174 7.60 -10.04 -12.87
C THR A 174 6.56 -11.13 -12.60
N GLU A 175 5.69 -10.90 -11.61
CA GLU A 175 4.59 -11.79 -11.23
C GLU A 175 3.28 -11.49 -12.00
N GLU A 176 3.31 -10.58 -12.98
CA GLU A 176 2.14 -10.16 -13.78
C GLU A 176 0.95 -9.68 -12.92
N ARG A 177 1.24 -9.05 -11.78
CA ARG A 177 0.24 -8.53 -10.84
C ARG A 177 -0.26 -7.16 -11.27
N ALA A 178 -1.54 -7.05 -11.55
CA ALA A 178 -2.22 -5.77 -11.76
C ALA A 178 -2.68 -5.21 -10.41
N ILE A 179 -2.00 -4.15 -9.94
CA ILE A 179 -2.30 -3.47 -8.67
C ILE A 179 -2.59 -2.00 -8.99
N ASP A 180 -3.81 -1.56 -8.70
CA ASP A 180 -4.15 -0.14 -8.61
C ASP A 180 -3.52 0.43 -7.34
N ILE A 181 -2.62 1.41 -7.49
CA ILE A 181 -1.76 1.86 -6.41
C ILE A 181 -1.73 3.38 -6.26
N GLU A 182 -1.99 3.83 -5.05
CA GLU A 182 -1.82 5.23 -4.66
C GLU A 182 -0.51 5.38 -3.87
N ILE A 183 0.41 6.20 -4.39
CA ILE A 183 1.78 6.31 -3.88
C ILE A 183 2.01 7.58 -3.04
N PRO A 184 3.08 7.64 -2.23
CA PRO A 184 3.45 8.86 -1.53
C PRO A 184 3.72 10.04 -2.49
N PHE A 185 3.22 11.24 -2.14
CA PHE A 185 3.38 12.47 -2.93
C PHE A 185 4.83 12.77 -3.36
N LYS A 186 5.82 12.47 -2.50
CA LYS A 186 7.25 12.65 -2.85
C LYS A 186 7.68 11.75 -4.02
N CYS A 187 7.14 10.55 -4.10
CA CYS A 187 7.41 9.59 -5.16
C CYS A 187 6.67 9.99 -6.44
N GLU A 188 5.41 10.40 -6.35
CA GLU A 188 4.65 10.94 -7.48
C GLU A 188 5.39 12.12 -8.11
N LYS A 189 5.78 13.10 -7.29
CA LYS A 189 6.60 14.25 -7.74
C LYS A 189 7.93 13.82 -8.37
N TYR A 190 8.56 12.75 -7.88
CA TYR A 190 9.78 12.22 -8.50
C TYR A 190 9.50 11.67 -9.91
N ILE A 191 8.43 10.89 -10.07
CA ILE A 191 7.99 10.28 -11.33
C ILE A 191 7.60 11.37 -12.36
N ASP A 192 6.87 12.40 -11.95
CA ASP A 192 6.52 13.53 -12.82
C ASP A 192 7.76 14.28 -13.35
N ASN A 193 8.84 14.23 -12.58
CA ASN A 193 10.09 14.92 -12.88
C ASN A 193 11.20 13.99 -13.39
N LEU A 194 10.88 12.79 -13.91
CA LEU A 194 11.88 11.89 -14.51
C LEU A 194 12.70 12.56 -15.62
N HIS A 195 12.08 13.46 -16.39
CA HIS A 195 12.72 14.25 -17.43
C HIS A 195 13.81 15.21 -16.92
N LYS A 196 13.96 15.38 -15.60
CA LYS A 196 15.06 16.11 -14.94
C LYS A 196 16.11 15.19 -14.34
N GLN A 197 15.82 13.89 -14.21
CA GLN A 197 16.72 12.92 -13.60
C GLN A 197 17.76 12.40 -14.59
N TYR A 198 17.34 12.20 -15.85
CA TYR A 198 18.14 11.68 -16.95
C TYR A 198 17.36 11.81 -18.27
N LEU A 199 18.02 11.58 -19.42
CA LEU A 199 17.33 11.42 -20.70
C LEU A 199 16.37 10.21 -20.68
N VAL A 200 15.06 10.49 -20.64
CA VAL A 200 14.02 9.47 -20.44
C VAL A 200 13.85 8.57 -21.66
N ASN A 201 13.91 9.11 -22.88
CA ASN A 201 13.75 8.34 -24.12
C ASN A 201 15.01 8.49 -25.00
N PRO A 202 16.11 7.77 -24.71
CA PRO A 202 17.30 7.78 -25.55
C PRO A 202 16.98 7.19 -26.93
N ALA A 203 17.35 7.90 -28.00
CA ALA A 203 17.29 7.39 -29.36
C ALA A 203 18.62 6.77 -29.78
N ALA A 204 18.60 5.87 -30.76
CA ALA A 204 19.83 5.33 -31.36
C ALA A 204 20.77 6.48 -31.80
N PRO A 205 22.09 6.39 -31.54
CA PRO A 205 22.87 5.22 -31.13
C PRO A 205 23.13 5.12 -29.59
N LEU A 206 22.23 5.66 -28.76
CA LEU A 206 22.28 5.51 -27.31
C LEU A 206 21.68 4.16 -26.91
N ILE A 207 22.19 3.55 -25.83
CA ILE A 207 21.69 2.28 -25.32
C ILE A 207 20.73 2.51 -24.15
N THR A 208 19.82 1.57 -23.96
CA THR A 208 18.88 1.55 -22.82
C THR A 208 19.05 0.33 -21.93
N ASP A 209 19.62 -0.76 -22.45
CA ASP A 209 19.91 -1.99 -21.71
C ASP A 209 21.20 -1.85 -20.87
N PRO A 210 21.12 -1.96 -19.53
CA PRO A 210 22.30 -1.89 -18.67
C PRO A 210 23.35 -2.98 -18.93
N SER A 211 22.95 -4.15 -19.45
CA SER A 211 23.83 -5.29 -19.68
C SER A 211 24.87 -5.01 -20.78
N ALA A 212 24.50 -4.16 -21.75
CA ALA A 212 25.34 -3.80 -22.90
C ALA A 212 26.45 -2.80 -22.56
N CYS A 213 26.45 -2.17 -21.38
CA CYS A 213 27.41 -1.14 -20.98
C CYS A 213 28.87 -1.62 -21.07
N SER A 214 29.14 -2.87 -20.68
CA SER A 214 30.48 -3.46 -20.67
C SER A 214 31.09 -3.60 -22.07
N LEU A 215 30.24 -3.71 -23.09
CA LEU A 215 30.60 -3.92 -24.50
C LEU A 215 30.91 -2.60 -25.24
N LEU A 216 30.56 -1.45 -24.66
CA LEU A 216 30.72 -0.15 -25.31
C LEU A 216 32.19 0.28 -25.41
N SER A 217 32.53 1.02 -26.46
CA SER A 217 33.80 1.77 -26.53
C SER A 217 33.80 2.97 -25.58
N ASN A 218 34.98 3.50 -25.24
CA ASN A 218 35.07 4.69 -24.38
C ASN A 218 34.34 5.91 -24.97
N ALA A 219 34.41 6.09 -26.30
CA ALA A 219 33.68 7.15 -26.99
C ALA A 219 32.16 6.97 -26.87
N SER A 220 31.66 5.74 -26.99
CA SER A 220 30.24 5.42 -26.81
C SER A 220 29.77 5.62 -25.36
N LEU A 221 30.60 5.30 -24.37
CA LEU A 221 30.31 5.54 -22.95
C LEU A 221 30.16 7.05 -22.67
N ILE A 222 31.14 7.86 -23.11
CA ILE A 222 31.11 9.32 -22.97
C ILE A 222 29.87 9.91 -23.66
N ARG A 223 29.53 9.41 -24.86
CA ARG A 223 28.34 9.85 -25.60
C ARG A 223 27.04 9.53 -24.85
N ASN A 224 26.91 8.32 -24.31
CA ASN A 224 25.73 7.92 -23.53
C ASN A 224 25.59 8.76 -22.25
N LEU A 225 26.63 8.79 -21.42
CA LEU A 225 26.61 9.57 -20.20
C LEU A 225 26.45 11.07 -20.48
N GLY A 226 27.05 11.58 -21.55
CA GLY A 226 26.92 12.97 -21.99
C GLY A 226 25.48 13.35 -22.38
N ALA A 227 24.77 12.45 -23.05
CA ALA A 227 23.36 12.65 -23.37
C ALA A 227 22.48 12.73 -22.11
N HIS A 228 22.75 11.90 -21.09
CA HIS A 228 22.06 12.02 -19.81
C HIS A 228 22.52 13.25 -19.01
N ALA A 229 23.79 13.62 -19.08
CA ALA A 229 24.37 14.79 -18.40
C ALA A 229 23.81 16.11 -18.94
N ALA A 230 23.43 16.16 -20.22
CA ALA A 230 22.71 17.30 -20.80
C ALA A 230 21.35 17.56 -20.13
N VAL A 231 20.76 16.53 -19.52
CA VAL A 231 19.51 16.63 -18.76
C VAL A 231 19.78 16.88 -17.28
N ASN A 232 20.75 16.18 -16.70
CA ASN A 232 21.10 16.27 -15.30
C ASN A 232 22.62 16.45 -15.13
N VAL A 233 23.01 17.69 -14.80
CA VAL A 233 24.40 18.12 -14.67
C VAL A 233 25.20 17.39 -13.58
N SER A 234 24.53 16.69 -12.65
CA SER A 234 25.21 15.85 -11.66
C SER A 234 25.80 14.56 -12.26
N ILE A 235 25.38 14.18 -13.46
CA ILE A 235 25.91 13.01 -14.17
C ILE A 235 27.23 13.40 -14.83
N VAL A 236 28.32 12.75 -14.40
CA VAL A 236 29.65 13.00 -14.97
C VAL A 236 29.89 12.11 -16.19
N PRO A 237 30.16 12.68 -17.39
CA PRO A 237 30.32 11.90 -18.61
C PRO A 237 31.71 11.30 -18.82
N THR A 238 32.69 11.70 -18.00
CA THR A 238 34.09 11.30 -18.10
C THR A 238 34.54 10.44 -16.90
N GLY A 239 35.75 9.90 -16.97
CA GLY A 239 36.34 9.05 -15.93
C GLY A 239 37.14 7.91 -16.55
N THR A 240 37.59 6.98 -15.71
CA THR A 240 38.14 5.70 -16.18
C THR A 240 37.05 4.87 -16.86
N ARG A 241 37.46 3.91 -17.70
CA ARG A 241 36.51 3.02 -18.38
C ARG A 241 35.59 2.29 -17.40
N LEU A 242 36.14 1.76 -16.30
CA LEU A 242 35.38 1.01 -15.29
C LEU A 242 34.34 1.89 -14.59
N GLU A 243 34.74 3.11 -14.17
CA GLU A 243 33.82 4.07 -13.54
C GLU A 243 32.67 4.47 -14.46
N MET A 244 32.96 4.69 -15.76
CA MET A 244 31.92 5.04 -16.73
C MET A 244 30.95 3.90 -16.97
N ILE A 245 31.42 2.66 -17.04
CA ILE A 245 30.58 1.46 -17.16
C ILE A 245 29.67 1.36 -15.93
N GLU A 246 30.22 1.38 -14.73
CA GLU A 246 29.45 1.27 -13.49
C GLU A 246 28.38 2.36 -13.37
N ARG A 247 28.75 3.61 -13.69
CA ARG A 247 27.84 4.75 -13.66
C ARG A 247 26.71 4.62 -14.66
N LEU A 248 27.02 4.24 -15.91
CA LEU A 248 25.99 4.08 -16.94
C LEU A 248 25.07 2.90 -16.60
N THR A 249 25.61 1.77 -16.15
CA THR A 249 24.82 0.61 -15.72
C THR A 249 23.85 0.99 -14.61
N LYS A 250 24.33 1.59 -13.51
CA LYS A 250 23.46 2.04 -12.40
C LYS A 250 22.39 3.04 -12.84
N LEU A 251 22.74 3.94 -13.76
CA LEU A 251 21.80 4.92 -14.31
C LEU A 251 20.70 4.23 -15.11
N LEU A 252 21.06 3.30 -16.00
CA LEU A 252 20.11 2.60 -16.86
C LEU A 252 19.25 1.63 -16.04
N GLU A 253 19.79 0.93 -15.04
CA GLU A 253 19.03 0.10 -14.10
C GLU A 253 18.00 0.94 -13.33
N ARG A 254 18.44 2.09 -12.77
CA ARG A 254 17.54 3.02 -12.10
C ARG A 254 16.45 3.51 -13.03
N ARG A 255 16.80 3.89 -14.27
CA ARG A 255 15.84 4.31 -15.29
C ARG A 255 14.83 3.20 -15.59
N GLN A 256 15.27 1.96 -15.77
CA GLN A 256 14.38 0.84 -16.05
C GLN A 256 13.37 0.65 -14.90
N MET A 257 13.85 0.61 -13.66
CA MET A 257 12.97 0.48 -12.50
C MET A 257 12.01 1.67 -12.31
N ASP A 258 12.46 2.90 -12.58
CA ASP A 258 11.58 4.09 -12.56
C ASP A 258 10.46 4.00 -13.58
N LEU A 259 10.76 3.51 -14.79
CA LEU A 259 9.79 3.32 -15.85
C LEU A 259 8.80 2.20 -15.51
N THR A 260 9.25 1.12 -14.85
CA THR A 260 8.38 0.09 -14.30
C THR A 260 7.42 0.66 -13.26
N VAL A 261 7.90 1.51 -12.34
CA VAL A 261 7.04 2.22 -11.38
C VAL A 261 6.02 3.10 -12.11
N ARG A 262 6.44 3.88 -13.11
CA ARG A 262 5.52 4.72 -13.89
C ARG A 262 4.45 3.91 -14.61
N SER A 263 4.82 2.80 -15.23
CA SER A 263 3.88 1.88 -15.90
C SER A 263 2.85 1.29 -14.92
N MET A 264 3.31 0.87 -13.74
CA MET A 264 2.44 0.37 -12.67
C MET A 264 1.39 1.41 -12.22
N ILE A 265 1.77 2.69 -12.13
CA ILE A 265 0.87 3.77 -11.69
C ILE A 265 -0.12 4.17 -12.81
N CYS A 266 0.33 4.22 -14.06
CA CYS A 266 -0.50 4.68 -15.18
C CYS A 266 -1.43 3.60 -15.77
N GLY A 267 -1.30 2.34 -15.33
CA GLY A 267 -2.04 1.21 -15.90
C GLY A 267 -1.67 0.88 -17.34
N GLU A 268 -0.53 1.39 -17.83
CA GLU A 268 -0.03 1.16 -19.19
C GLU A 268 0.92 -0.05 -19.17
N THR A 269 0.54 -1.16 -19.83
CA THR A 269 1.49 -2.26 -20.10
C THR A 269 2.62 -1.74 -20.98
N MET A 270 3.87 -1.89 -20.54
CA MET A 270 5.03 -1.55 -21.36
C MET A 270 5.05 -2.45 -22.61
N GLU A 271 4.73 -1.89 -23.78
CA GLU A 271 5.08 -2.53 -25.05
C GLU A 271 6.62 -2.59 -25.13
N VAL A 272 7.14 -3.82 -25.23
CA VAL A 272 8.57 -4.17 -25.29
C VAL A 272 9.16 -3.83 -26.65
#